data_AF-A0A2J7RJ53-F1
#
_entry.id   AF-A0A2J7RJ53-F1
#
_cell.length_a   1.000
_cell.length_b   1.000
_cell.length_c   1.000
_cell.angle_alpha   90.00
_cell.angle_beta   90.00
_cell.angle_gamma   90.00
#
_symmetry.space_group_name_H-M   'P 1'
#
loop_
_entity.id
_entity.type
_entity.pdbx_description
1 polymer ?
#
loop_
_entity_poly.entity_id
_entity_poly.type
_entity_poly.pdbx_seq_one_letter_code
_entity_poly.pdbx_strand_id
1 'polypeptide(L)'
;MIKLQRDRATLEAILQKTLEELKLKKSFKTLVKVSELEVQQQNEEAELISAEERNVKETNKLHNILEGDLKKGMDKMNKKSDTIAWLKDEIHDTLFMNDLKFKYISKWERAREEQNGARLSHSEKRLQDRLIDLQDSTDMELRSHVEIEMYLKQAITNLEAEIERWMEKYNTELEDRETELQNLQAKRAMKYKELQALASLYQERQKEIDAYLAYKEKQAAKAAHEAFLYRMATIIQAWWRGTMVRRGLGPYKKSKRGKDKKGKGKGGKGGPKKKI
;
A
#
# COMPACT_ATOMS: atom_id res chain seq x y z
N MET A 1 -55.30 -131.64 26.12
CA MET A 1 -55.80 -132.94 26.63
C MET A 1 -56.27 -132.91 28.09
N ILE A 2 -55.67 -132.11 28.99
CA ILE A 2 -56.04 -132.07 30.42
C ILE A 2 -57.44 -131.47 30.67
N LYS A 3 -57.85 -130.47 29.89
CA LYS A 3 -59.18 -129.83 29.98
C LYS A 3 -60.31 -130.85 29.72
N LEU A 4 -60.19 -131.59 28.62
CA LEU A 4 -61.17 -132.60 28.20
C LEU A 4 -61.37 -133.75 29.22
N GLN A 5 -60.31 -134.18 29.91
CA GLN A 5 -60.40 -135.21 30.97
C GLN A 5 -61.09 -134.68 32.23
N ARG A 6 -60.85 -133.42 32.61
CA ARG A 6 -61.56 -132.76 33.72
C ARG A 6 -63.03 -132.58 33.39
N ASP A 7 -63.34 -132.09 32.19
CA ASP A 7 -64.71 -131.85 31.73
C ASP A 7 -65.53 -133.16 31.68
N ARG A 8 -64.88 -134.27 31.30
CA ARG A 8 -65.49 -135.61 31.36
C ARG A 8 -65.79 -136.04 32.79
N ALA A 9 -64.82 -135.92 33.70
CA ALA A 9 -64.99 -136.35 35.10
C ALA A 9 -66.04 -135.50 35.85
N THR A 10 -66.13 -134.20 35.55
CA THR A 10 -67.16 -133.31 36.11
C THR A 10 -68.54 -133.64 35.56
N LEU A 11 -68.68 -133.87 34.25
CA LEU A 11 -69.93 -134.31 33.63
C LEU A 11 -70.42 -135.65 34.19
N GLU A 12 -69.52 -136.62 34.36
CA GLU A 12 -69.82 -137.94 34.94
C GLU A 12 -70.33 -137.79 36.38
N ALA A 13 -69.70 -136.94 37.20
CA ALA A 13 -70.14 -136.64 38.56
C ALA A 13 -71.50 -135.89 38.65
N ILE A 14 -71.79 -135.00 37.69
CA ILE A 14 -73.08 -134.28 37.60
C ILE A 14 -74.20 -135.24 37.17
N LEU A 15 -73.96 -136.06 36.16
CA LEU A 15 -74.90 -137.07 35.68
C LEU A 15 -75.21 -138.12 36.75
N GLN A 16 -74.23 -138.52 37.55
CA GLN A 16 -74.43 -139.48 38.63
C GLN A 16 -75.28 -138.90 39.77
N LYS A 17 -74.98 -137.67 40.22
CA LYS A 17 -75.78 -136.96 41.24
C LYS A 17 -77.23 -136.68 40.80
N THR A 18 -77.44 -136.40 39.53
CA THR A 18 -78.78 -136.11 38.97
C THR A 18 -79.61 -137.37 38.80
N LEU A 19 -78.98 -138.49 38.43
CA LEU A 19 -79.61 -139.80 38.34
C LEU A 19 -80.02 -140.32 39.73
N GLU A 20 -79.22 -140.05 40.76
CA GLU A 20 -79.58 -140.30 42.16
C GLU A 20 -80.77 -139.44 42.65
N GLU A 21 -80.79 -138.14 42.34
CA GLU A 21 -81.91 -137.25 42.68
C GLU A 21 -83.23 -137.62 41.98
N LEU A 22 -83.16 -138.08 40.72
CA LEU A 22 -84.30 -138.58 39.95
C LEU A 22 -84.90 -139.87 40.55
N LYS A 23 -84.06 -140.81 40.98
CA LYS A 23 -84.48 -142.08 41.60
C LYS A 23 -85.11 -141.90 42.98
N LEU A 24 -84.56 -140.99 43.80
CA LEU A 24 -84.96 -140.87 45.22
C LEU A 24 -85.99 -139.77 45.49
N LYS A 25 -85.95 -138.66 44.75
CA LYS A 25 -86.73 -137.45 45.06
C LYS A 25 -87.60 -136.95 43.90
N LYS A 26 -87.60 -137.63 42.75
CA LYS A 26 -88.26 -137.21 41.49
C LYS A 26 -87.97 -135.74 41.13
N SER A 27 -86.76 -135.27 41.37
CA SER A 27 -86.36 -133.88 41.15
C SER A 27 -84.98 -133.82 40.49
N PHE A 28 -84.67 -132.73 39.80
CA PHE A 28 -83.44 -132.54 39.02
C PHE A 28 -82.72 -131.21 39.35
N LYS A 29 -82.90 -130.72 40.59
CA LYS A 29 -82.41 -129.41 41.03
C LYS A 29 -80.89 -129.26 40.97
N THR A 30 -80.11 -130.34 41.14
CA THR A 30 -78.64 -130.25 41.04
C THR A 30 -78.19 -129.97 39.60
N LEU A 31 -78.87 -130.49 38.58
CA LEU A 31 -78.58 -130.14 37.18
C LEU A 31 -78.93 -128.69 36.89
N VAL A 32 -80.06 -128.21 37.42
CA VAL A 32 -80.51 -126.82 37.26
C VAL A 32 -79.50 -125.87 37.87
N LYS A 33 -79.03 -126.12 39.10
CA LYS A 33 -78.07 -125.25 39.78
C LYS A 33 -76.69 -125.21 39.10
N VAL A 34 -76.22 -126.33 38.56
CA VAL A 34 -74.97 -126.38 37.79
C VAL A 34 -75.15 -125.68 36.44
N SER A 35 -76.29 -125.85 35.77
CA SER A 35 -76.59 -125.09 34.55
C SER A 35 -76.73 -123.60 34.81
N GLU A 36 -77.31 -123.18 35.94
CA GLU A 36 -77.42 -121.76 36.33
C GLU A 36 -76.05 -121.16 36.63
N LEU A 37 -75.17 -121.89 37.31
CA LEU A 37 -73.77 -121.49 37.55
C LEU A 37 -72.96 -121.40 36.26
N GLU A 38 -73.13 -122.35 35.33
CA GLU A 38 -72.48 -122.33 34.02
C GLU A 38 -72.97 -121.14 33.18
N VAL A 39 -74.29 -120.85 33.20
CA VAL A 39 -74.87 -119.66 32.55
C VAL A 39 -74.36 -118.37 33.19
N GLN A 40 -74.22 -118.31 34.52
CA GLN A 40 -73.61 -117.17 35.20
C GLN A 40 -72.14 -116.98 34.82
N GLN A 41 -71.34 -118.05 34.81
CA GLN A 41 -69.93 -117.98 34.39
C GLN A 41 -69.80 -117.56 32.92
N GLN A 42 -70.64 -118.08 32.04
CA GLN A 42 -70.66 -117.66 30.62
C GLN A 42 -71.07 -116.19 30.45
N ASN A 43 -72.01 -115.70 31.27
CA ASN A 43 -72.40 -114.29 31.26
C ASN A 43 -71.27 -113.39 31.81
N GLU A 44 -70.63 -113.76 32.91
CA GLU A 44 -69.48 -113.04 33.48
C GLU A 44 -68.29 -113.02 32.52
N GLU A 45 -67.99 -114.14 31.87
CA GLU A 45 -66.95 -114.24 30.84
C GLU A 45 -67.30 -113.40 29.62
N ALA A 46 -68.56 -113.40 29.17
CA ALA A 46 -69.03 -112.55 28.08
C ALA A 46 -68.97 -111.05 28.43
N GLU A 47 -69.28 -110.67 29.67
CA GLU A 47 -69.15 -109.30 30.17
C GLU A 47 -67.69 -108.86 30.24
N LEU A 48 -66.79 -109.71 30.73
CA LEU A 48 -65.35 -109.45 30.75
C LEU A 48 -64.77 -109.31 29.35
N ILE A 49 -65.12 -110.19 28.42
CA ILE A 49 -64.71 -110.09 27.01
C ILE A 49 -65.24 -108.79 26.40
N SER A 50 -66.50 -108.43 26.65
CA SER A 50 -67.07 -107.17 26.14
C SER A 50 -66.42 -105.93 26.76
N ALA A 51 -66.04 -105.98 28.04
CA ALA A 51 -65.28 -104.92 28.71
C ALA A 51 -63.85 -104.80 28.15
N GLU A 52 -63.17 -105.91 27.91
CA GLU A 52 -61.84 -105.94 27.30
C GLU A 52 -61.87 -105.41 25.87
N GLU A 53 -62.85 -105.80 25.05
CA GLU A 53 -63.05 -105.25 23.71
C GLU A 53 -63.28 -103.73 23.73
N ARG A 54 -64.04 -103.22 24.71
CA ARG A 54 -64.24 -101.78 24.91
C ARG A 54 -62.94 -101.10 25.32
N ASN A 55 -62.18 -101.68 26.24
CA ASN A 55 -60.88 -101.16 26.67
C ASN A 55 -59.89 -101.14 25.52
N VAL A 56 -59.74 -102.21 24.74
CA VAL A 56 -58.86 -102.26 23.57
C VAL A 56 -59.25 -101.21 22.55
N LYS A 57 -60.55 -101.04 22.26
CA LYS A 57 -61.04 -99.98 21.37
C LYS A 57 -60.67 -98.59 21.89
N GLU A 58 -60.85 -98.34 23.18
CA GLU A 58 -60.54 -97.04 23.77
C GLU A 58 -59.03 -96.77 23.83
N THR A 59 -58.24 -97.78 24.15
CA THR A 59 -56.77 -97.70 24.15
C THR A 59 -56.24 -97.42 22.75
N ASN A 60 -56.79 -98.05 21.71
CA ASN A 60 -56.45 -97.78 20.31
C ASN A 60 -56.83 -96.36 19.89
N LYS A 61 -58.01 -95.85 20.31
CA LYS A 61 -58.38 -94.44 20.04
C LYS A 61 -57.40 -93.49 20.70
N LEU A 62 -57.10 -93.69 21.99
CA LEU A 62 -56.14 -92.86 22.73
C LEU A 62 -54.74 -92.91 22.10
N HIS A 63 -54.31 -94.08 21.64
CA HIS A 63 -53.05 -94.25 20.91
C HIS A 63 -53.04 -93.43 19.62
N ASN A 64 -54.09 -93.52 18.79
CA ASN A 64 -54.19 -92.75 17.56
C ASN A 64 -54.23 -91.23 17.81
N ILE A 65 -54.91 -90.79 18.88
CA ILE A 65 -54.94 -89.37 19.29
C ILE A 65 -53.53 -88.92 19.70
N LEU A 66 -52.84 -89.70 20.54
CA LEU A 66 -51.47 -89.42 20.97
C LEU A 66 -50.50 -89.36 19.78
N GLU A 67 -50.58 -90.31 18.84
CA GLU A 67 -49.75 -90.32 17.64
C GLU A 67 -50.03 -89.10 16.75
N GLY A 68 -51.31 -88.75 16.58
CA GLY A 68 -51.72 -87.55 15.85
C GLY A 68 -51.20 -86.25 16.48
N ASP A 69 -51.27 -86.14 17.80
CA ASP A 69 -50.80 -84.95 18.53
C ASP A 69 -49.27 -84.87 18.58
N LEU A 70 -48.58 -86.01 18.70
CA LEU A 70 -47.12 -86.10 18.52
C LEU A 70 -46.72 -85.61 17.13
N LYS A 71 -47.41 -86.06 16.07
CA LYS A 71 -47.12 -85.64 14.69
C LYS A 71 -47.37 -84.15 14.48
N LYS A 72 -48.50 -83.61 14.96
CA LYS A 72 -48.76 -82.16 14.93
C LYS A 72 -47.72 -81.37 15.72
N GLY A 73 -47.27 -81.89 16.86
CA GLY A 73 -46.19 -81.32 17.66
C GLY A 73 -44.88 -81.26 16.90
N MET A 74 -44.50 -82.37 16.26
CA MET A 74 -43.33 -82.50 15.40
C MET A 74 -43.38 -81.52 14.22
N ASP A 75 -44.51 -81.44 13.52
CA ASP A 75 -44.69 -80.52 12.39
C ASP A 75 -44.58 -79.05 12.81
N LYS A 76 -45.15 -78.68 13.96
CA LYS A 76 -45.00 -77.33 14.52
C LYS A 76 -43.54 -77.05 14.90
N MET A 77 -42.84 -78.03 15.46
CA MET A 77 -41.43 -77.91 15.81
C MET A 77 -40.55 -77.74 14.57
N ASN A 78 -40.79 -78.54 13.52
CA ASN A 78 -40.08 -78.43 12.24
C ASN A 78 -40.32 -77.06 11.59
N LYS A 79 -41.57 -76.59 11.51
CA LYS A 79 -41.87 -75.25 10.99
C LYS A 79 -41.14 -74.14 11.76
N LYS A 80 -41.09 -74.24 13.09
CA LYS A 80 -40.33 -73.29 13.91
C LYS A 80 -38.83 -73.39 13.63
N SER A 81 -38.29 -74.60 13.51
CA SER A 81 -36.89 -74.83 13.15
C SER A 81 -36.54 -74.20 11.79
N ASP A 82 -37.40 -74.36 10.79
CA ASP A 82 -37.22 -73.77 9.45
C ASP A 82 -37.24 -72.24 9.53
N THR A 83 -38.18 -71.64 10.29
CA THR A 83 -38.20 -70.19 10.47
C THR A 83 -36.97 -69.67 11.22
N ILE A 84 -36.44 -70.43 12.19
CA ILE A 84 -35.23 -70.07 12.90
C ILE A 84 -34.02 -70.12 11.96
N ALA A 85 -33.93 -71.14 11.09
CA ALA A 85 -32.87 -71.23 10.10
C ALA A 85 -32.92 -70.05 9.12
N TRP A 86 -34.10 -69.74 8.57
CA TRP A 86 -34.28 -68.60 7.67
C TRP A 86 -33.93 -67.26 8.34
N LEU A 87 -34.41 -67.01 9.57
CA LEU A 87 -34.08 -65.79 10.30
C LEU A 87 -32.58 -65.68 10.60
N LYS A 88 -31.91 -66.80 10.86
CA LYS A 88 -30.47 -66.83 11.11
C LYS A 88 -29.69 -66.48 9.85
N ASP A 89 -30.10 -66.99 8.70
CA ASP A 89 -29.47 -66.67 7.41
C ASP A 89 -29.69 -65.19 7.06
N GLU A 90 -30.91 -64.68 7.25
CA GLU A 90 -31.22 -63.25 7.04
C GLU A 90 -30.38 -62.34 7.96
N ILE A 91 -30.20 -62.71 9.23
CA ILE A 91 -29.32 -61.97 10.14
C ILE A 91 -27.87 -62.02 9.68
N HIS A 92 -27.36 -63.18 9.24
CA HIS A 92 -26.00 -63.26 8.73
C HIS A 92 -25.80 -62.44 7.46
N ASP A 93 -26.74 -62.49 6.52
CA ASP A 93 -26.67 -61.73 5.28
C ASP A 93 -26.71 -60.22 5.54
N THR A 94 -27.60 -59.77 6.43
CA THR A 94 -27.68 -58.36 6.81
C THR A 94 -26.41 -57.88 7.53
N LEU A 95 -25.83 -58.67 8.43
CA LEU A 95 -24.56 -58.35 9.08
C LEU A 95 -23.40 -58.28 8.08
N PHE A 96 -23.32 -59.25 7.17
CA PHE A 96 -22.30 -59.27 6.12
C PHE A 96 -22.41 -58.05 5.20
N MET A 97 -23.63 -57.75 4.74
CA MET A 97 -23.89 -56.58 3.90
C MET A 97 -23.58 -55.26 4.62
N ASN A 98 -23.87 -55.18 5.92
CA ASN A 98 -23.56 -54.00 6.72
C ASN A 98 -22.04 -53.82 6.87
N ASP A 99 -21.30 -54.87 7.21
CA ASP A 99 -19.83 -54.83 7.30
C ASP A 99 -19.18 -54.41 5.96
N LEU A 100 -19.70 -54.92 4.84
CA LEU A 100 -19.22 -54.54 3.51
C LEU A 100 -19.50 -53.05 3.21
N LYS A 101 -20.72 -52.57 3.49
CA LYS A 101 -21.10 -51.17 3.33
C LYS A 101 -20.24 -50.26 4.22
N PHE A 102 -20.03 -50.65 5.48
CA PHE A 102 -19.19 -49.93 6.41
C PHE A 102 -17.77 -49.80 5.89
N LYS A 103 -17.13 -50.90 5.48
CA LYS A 103 -15.79 -50.90 4.89
C LYS A 103 -15.70 -50.02 3.64
N TYR A 104 -16.71 -50.07 2.79
CA TYR A 104 -16.78 -49.22 1.59
C TYR A 104 -16.86 -47.74 1.96
N ILE A 105 -17.80 -47.35 2.81
CA ILE A 105 -18.00 -45.97 3.25
C ILE A 105 -16.75 -45.45 3.95
N SER A 106 -16.13 -46.22 4.84
CA SER A 106 -14.89 -45.82 5.52
C SER A 106 -13.72 -45.61 4.54
N LYS A 107 -13.61 -46.42 3.48
CA LYS A 107 -12.58 -46.22 2.45
C LYS A 107 -12.89 -45.00 1.58
N TRP A 108 -14.16 -44.82 1.22
CA TRP A 108 -14.61 -43.67 0.43
C TRP A 108 -14.39 -42.35 1.17
N GLU A 109 -14.79 -42.28 2.44
CA GLU A 109 -14.61 -41.06 3.26
C GLU A 109 -13.13 -40.74 3.45
N ARG A 110 -12.29 -41.74 3.74
CA ARG A 110 -10.83 -41.53 3.85
C ARG A 110 -10.23 -40.97 2.56
N ALA A 111 -10.58 -41.54 1.40
CA ALA A 111 -10.08 -41.05 0.12
C ALA A 111 -10.58 -39.63 -0.18
N ARG A 112 -11.81 -39.31 0.23
CA ARG A 112 -12.39 -37.97 0.09
C ARG A 112 -11.67 -36.96 0.99
N GLU A 113 -11.39 -37.32 2.24
CA GLU A 113 -10.62 -36.49 3.18
C GLU A 113 -9.19 -36.25 2.66
N GLU A 114 -8.49 -37.29 2.21
CA GLU A 114 -7.14 -37.18 1.64
C GLU A 114 -7.13 -36.27 0.40
N GLN A 115 -8.08 -36.47 -0.53
CA GLN A 115 -8.21 -35.62 -1.71
C GLN A 115 -8.48 -34.17 -1.33
N ASN A 116 -9.38 -33.94 -0.38
CA ASN A 116 -9.72 -32.59 0.06
C ASN A 116 -8.53 -31.92 0.76
N GLY A 117 -7.83 -32.65 1.63
CA GLY A 117 -6.60 -32.18 2.28
C GLY A 117 -5.51 -31.81 1.28
N ALA A 118 -5.29 -32.62 0.25
CA ALA A 118 -4.33 -32.32 -0.81
C ALA A 118 -4.73 -31.07 -1.62
N ARG A 119 -6.02 -30.91 -1.94
CA ARG A 119 -6.53 -29.73 -2.65
C ARG A 119 -6.35 -28.45 -1.83
N LEU A 120 -6.69 -28.51 -0.54
CA LEU A 120 -6.54 -27.39 0.38
C LEU A 120 -5.07 -27.02 0.55
N SER A 121 -4.21 -28.00 0.86
CA SER A 121 -2.76 -27.78 1.01
C SER A 121 -2.14 -27.18 -0.26
N HIS A 122 -2.51 -27.67 -1.45
CA HIS A 122 -2.02 -27.10 -2.70
C HIS A 122 -2.52 -25.67 -2.92
N SER A 123 -3.78 -25.38 -2.56
CA SER A 123 -4.31 -24.01 -2.66
C SER A 123 -3.64 -23.05 -1.67
N GLU A 124 -3.40 -23.50 -0.44
CA GLU A 124 -2.72 -22.75 0.60
C GLU A 124 -1.29 -22.44 0.19
N LYS A 125 -0.56 -23.45 -0.30
CA LYS A 125 0.81 -23.26 -0.79
C LYS A 125 0.87 -22.24 -1.93
N ARG A 126 -0.03 -22.30 -2.92
CA ARG A 126 -0.07 -21.29 -4.00
C ARG A 126 -0.33 -19.88 -3.47
N LEU A 127 -1.19 -19.74 -2.46
CA LEU A 127 -1.46 -18.44 -1.84
C LEU A 127 -0.25 -17.94 -1.03
N GLN A 128 0.45 -18.82 -0.32
CA GLN A 128 1.69 -18.51 0.38
C GLN A 128 2.80 -18.09 -0.58
N ASP A 129 3.01 -18.83 -1.66
CA ASP A 129 3.99 -18.47 -2.70
C ASP A 129 3.65 -17.09 -3.28
N ARG A 130 2.37 -16.83 -3.59
CA ARG A 130 1.93 -15.53 -4.09
C ARG A 130 2.10 -14.40 -3.08
N LEU A 131 1.91 -14.68 -1.79
CA LEU A 131 2.14 -13.70 -0.72
C LEU A 131 3.61 -13.30 -0.67
N ILE A 132 4.52 -14.28 -0.74
CA ILE A 132 5.97 -14.05 -0.75
C ILE A 132 6.37 -13.24 -1.98
N ASP A 133 5.90 -13.62 -3.17
CA ASP A 133 6.17 -12.87 -4.40
C ASP A 133 5.72 -11.40 -4.30
N LEU A 134 4.54 -11.16 -3.72
CA LEU A 134 4.00 -9.81 -3.53
C LEU A 134 4.79 -9.02 -2.50
N GLN A 135 5.23 -9.66 -1.42
CA GLN A 135 6.08 -9.05 -0.40
C GLN A 135 7.43 -8.64 -1.01
N ASP A 136 8.10 -9.54 -1.73
CA ASP A 136 9.37 -9.26 -2.39
C ASP A 136 9.23 -8.12 -3.42
N SER A 137 8.14 -8.11 -4.19
CA SER A 137 7.83 -7.02 -5.14
C SER A 137 7.65 -5.68 -4.43
N THR A 138 6.93 -5.68 -3.29
CA THR A 138 6.68 -4.47 -2.50
C THR A 138 7.97 -3.94 -1.89
N ASP A 139 8.83 -4.82 -1.37
CA ASP A 139 10.11 -4.44 -0.79
C ASP A 139 11.07 -3.86 -1.86
N MET A 140 11.07 -4.43 -3.07
CA MET A 140 11.83 -3.88 -4.20
C MET A 140 11.30 -2.50 -4.62
N GLU A 141 9.98 -2.34 -4.73
CA GLU A 141 9.36 -1.05 -5.06
C GLU A 141 9.65 0.01 -3.99
N LEU A 142 9.55 -0.34 -2.71
CA LEU A 142 9.85 0.56 -1.61
C LEU A 142 11.31 1.00 -1.64
N ARG A 143 12.25 0.08 -1.89
CA ARG A 143 13.66 0.41 -2.01
C ARG A 143 13.93 1.36 -3.18
N SER A 144 13.39 1.05 -4.36
CA SER A 144 13.50 1.92 -5.55
C SER A 144 12.94 3.31 -5.28
N HIS A 145 11.77 3.38 -4.62
CA HIS A 145 11.14 4.64 -4.23
C HIS A 145 12.05 5.47 -3.31
N VAL A 146 12.61 4.86 -2.27
CA VAL A 146 13.55 5.55 -1.35
C VAL A 146 14.78 6.06 -2.10
N GLU A 147 15.37 5.26 -2.99
CA GLU A 147 16.53 5.66 -3.80
C GLU A 147 16.19 6.85 -4.73
N ILE A 148 15.01 6.82 -5.38
CA ILE A 148 14.52 7.93 -6.22
C ILE A 148 14.30 9.18 -5.37
N GLU A 149 13.64 9.07 -4.21
CA GLU A 149 13.43 10.21 -3.33
C GLU A 149 14.74 10.83 -2.85
N MET A 150 15.72 10.00 -2.48
CA MET A 150 17.04 10.45 -2.06
C MET A 150 17.74 11.19 -3.21
N TYR A 151 17.70 10.65 -4.43
CA TYR A 151 18.26 11.30 -5.61
C TYR A 151 17.59 12.66 -5.87
N LEU A 152 16.26 12.72 -5.81
CA LEU A 152 15.52 13.97 -6.03
C LEU A 152 15.82 15.02 -4.94
N LYS A 153 15.89 14.62 -3.67
CA LYS A 153 16.29 15.51 -2.57
C LYS A 153 17.71 16.04 -2.79
N GLN A 154 18.65 15.20 -3.22
CA GLN A 154 20.00 15.63 -3.54
C GLN A 154 20.03 16.59 -4.74
N ALA A 155 19.23 16.33 -5.78
CA ALA A 155 19.13 17.22 -6.94
C ALA A 155 18.57 18.59 -6.56
N ILE A 156 17.52 18.62 -5.73
CA ILE A 156 16.92 19.87 -5.21
C ILE A 156 17.96 20.66 -4.42
N THR A 157 18.62 20.04 -3.44
CA THR A 157 19.64 20.74 -2.62
C THR A 157 20.82 21.25 -3.45
N ASN A 158 21.24 20.51 -4.49
CA ASN A 158 22.26 20.98 -5.42
C ASN A 158 21.81 22.21 -6.21
N LEU A 159 20.56 22.21 -6.71
CA LEU A 159 19.99 23.35 -7.44
C LEU A 159 19.80 24.56 -6.53
N GLU A 160 19.34 24.37 -5.30
CA GLU A 160 19.22 25.44 -4.29
C GLU A 160 20.59 26.08 -4.01
N ALA A 161 21.63 25.26 -3.83
CA ALA A 161 22.99 25.75 -3.64
C ALA A 161 23.53 26.49 -4.88
N GLU A 162 23.17 26.06 -6.10
CA GLU A 162 23.53 26.76 -7.32
C GLU A 162 22.80 28.11 -7.44
N ILE A 163 21.51 28.16 -7.11
CA ILE A 163 20.74 29.40 -7.05
C ILE A 163 21.37 30.38 -6.05
N GLU A 164 21.72 29.93 -4.84
CA GLU A 164 22.41 30.76 -3.85
C GLU A 164 23.73 31.32 -4.36
N ARG A 165 24.56 30.49 -5.00
CA ARG A 165 25.83 30.94 -5.59
C ARG A 165 25.61 32.02 -6.67
N TRP A 166 24.61 31.85 -7.53
CA TRP A 166 24.30 32.82 -8.58
C TRP A 166 23.71 34.11 -8.00
N MET A 167 22.87 34.03 -6.97
CA MET A 167 22.36 35.21 -6.27
C MET A 167 23.49 36.00 -5.62
N GLU A 168 24.40 35.34 -4.91
CA GLU A 168 25.56 36.00 -4.28
C GLU A 168 26.45 36.66 -5.32
N LYS A 169 26.78 35.94 -6.41
CA LYS A 169 27.54 36.50 -7.52
C LYS A 169 26.86 37.73 -8.12
N TYR A 170 25.56 37.67 -8.37
CA TYR A 170 24.83 38.80 -8.94
C TYR A 170 24.81 40.00 -7.99
N ASN A 171 24.59 39.77 -6.68
CA ASN A 171 24.60 40.83 -5.68
C ASN A 171 25.97 41.52 -5.60
N THR A 172 27.06 40.75 -5.55
CA THR A 172 28.43 41.30 -5.55
C THR A 172 28.73 42.08 -6.83
N GLU A 173 28.37 41.58 -8.01
CA GLU A 173 28.54 42.30 -9.27
C GLU A 173 27.71 43.60 -9.30
N LEU A 174 26.50 43.59 -8.72
CA LEU A 174 25.65 44.77 -8.63
C LEU A 174 26.24 45.82 -7.69
N GLU A 175 26.76 45.41 -6.52
CA GLU A 175 27.47 46.29 -5.59
C GLU A 175 28.72 46.89 -6.23
N ASP A 176 29.52 46.08 -6.92
CA ASP A 176 30.70 46.55 -7.66
C ASP A 176 30.31 47.61 -8.70
N ARG A 177 29.25 47.37 -9.50
CA ARG A 177 28.79 48.33 -10.50
C ARG A 177 28.23 49.61 -9.88
N GLU A 178 27.49 49.50 -8.78
CA GLU A 178 26.97 50.66 -8.06
C GLU A 178 28.11 51.52 -7.50
N THR A 179 29.12 50.91 -6.90
CA THR A 179 30.30 51.66 -6.42
C THR A 179 31.07 52.31 -7.57
N GLU A 180 31.20 51.63 -8.71
CA GLU A 180 31.85 52.17 -9.91
C GLU A 180 31.07 53.37 -10.47
N LEU A 181 29.74 53.27 -10.53
CA LEU A 181 28.85 54.37 -10.91
C LEU A 181 28.98 55.57 -9.97
N GLN A 182 28.95 55.34 -8.66
CA GLN A 182 29.12 56.41 -7.66
C GLN A 182 30.49 57.10 -7.80
N ASN A 183 31.56 56.33 -8.02
CA ASN A 183 32.90 56.86 -8.27
C ASN A 183 32.96 57.71 -9.55
N LEU A 184 32.32 57.26 -10.63
CA LEU A 184 32.24 58.02 -11.89
C LEU A 184 31.40 59.30 -11.73
N GLN A 185 30.29 59.24 -11.00
CA GLN A 185 29.48 60.42 -10.68
C GLN A 185 30.28 61.44 -9.87
N ALA A 186 31.04 60.99 -8.86
CA ALA A 186 31.91 61.86 -8.06
C ALA A 186 33.01 62.51 -8.92
N LYS A 187 33.68 61.72 -9.78
CA LYS A 187 34.67 62.25 -10.75
C LYS A 187 34.06 63.28 -11.70
N ARG A 188 32.86 62.99 -12.24
CA ARG A 188 32.13 63.92 -13.11
C ARG A 188 31.79 65.22 -12.38
N ALA A 189 31.31 65.14 -11.14
CA ALA A 189 31.00 66.31 -10.33
C ALA A 189 32.24 67.16 -10.05
N MET A 190 33.39 66.54 -9.75
CA MET A 190 34.66 67.25 -9.58
C MET A 190 35.10 67.95 -10.87
N LYS A 191 35.05 67.26 -12.01
CA LYS A 191 35.38 67.86 -13.32
C LYS A 191 34.45 69.01 -13.69
N TYR A 192 33.17 68.90 -13.36
CA TYR A 192 32.24 70.01 -13.55
C TYR A 192 32.61 71.24 -12.71
N LYS A 193 33.01 71.06 -11.44
CA LYS A 193 33.50 72.14 -10.59
C LYS A 193 34.79 72.77 -11.13
N GLU A 194 35.75 71.96 -11.58
CA GLU A 194 36.98 72.44 -12.22
C GLU A 194 36.67 73.30 -13.46
N LEU A 195 35.78 72.82 -14.32
CA LEU A 195 35.37 73.53 -15.53
C LEU A 195 34.65 74.84 -15.21
N GLN A 196 33.76 74.84 -14.21
CA GLN A 196 33.08 76.05 -13.74
C GLN A 196 34.07 77.09 -13.21
N ALA A 197 35.05 76.67 -12.39
CA ALA A 197 36.09 77.56 -11.87
C ALA A 197 36.96 78.14 -13.01
N LEU A 198 37.34 77.30 -13.98
CA LEU A 198 38.10 77.74 -15.14
C LEU A 198 37.30 78.73 -16.00
N ALA A 199 36.01 78.48 -16.23
CA ALA A 199 35.13 79.39 -16.95
C ALA A 199 35.01 80.75 -16.25
N SER A 200 34.85 80.77 -14.92
CA SER A 200 34.87 82.01 -14.13
C SER A 200 36.20 82.75 -14.26
N LEU A 201 37.33 82.03 -14.17
CA LEU A 201 38.65 82.63 -14.36
C LEU A 201 38.83 83.23 -15.77
N TYR A 202 38.39 82.53 -16.82
CA TYR A 202 38.41 83.06 -18.19
C TYR A 202 37.60 84.35 -18.30
N GLN A 203 36.40 84.40 -17.71
CA GLN A 203 35.57 85.60 -17.71
C GLN A 203 36.24 86.76 -16.96
N GLU A 204 36.89 86.51 -15.83
CA GLU A 204 37.66 87.52 -15.09
C GLU A 204 38.83 88.05 -15.91
N ARG A 205 39.63 87.16 -16.50
CA ARG A 205 40.76 87.55 -17.36
C ARG A 205 40.32 88.31 -18.61
N GLN A 206 39.20 87.92 -19.22
CA GLN A 206 38.65 88.64 -20.35
C GLN A 206 38.26 90.08 -19.95
N LYS A 207 37.62 90.26 -18.79
CA LYS A 207 37.31 91.60 -18.25
C LYS A 207 38.57 92.43 -18.01
N GLU A 208 39.64 91.83 -17.47
CA GLU A 208 40.93 92.50 -17.27
C GLU A 208 41.55 92.95 -18.61
N ILE A 209 41.54 92.08 -19.62
CA ILE A 209 42.07 92.38 -20.95
C ILE A 209 41.26 93.50 -21.60
N ASP A 210 39.93 93.42 -21.58
CA ASP A 210 39.05 94.44 -22.16
C ASP A 210 39.26 95.80 -21.46
N ALA A 211 39.39 95.81 -20.13
CA ALA A 211 39.70 97.01 -19.37
C ALA A 211 41.08 97.60 -19.72
N TYR A 212 42.09 96.76 -19.91
CA TYR A 212 43.42 97.17 -20.33
C TYR A 212 43.43 97.73 -21.76
N LEU A 213 42.72 97.09 -22.69
CA LEU A 213 42.58 97.58 -24.06
C LEU A 213 41.88 98.94 -24.10
N ALA A 214 40.78 99.10 -23.36
CA ALA A 214 40.08 100.38 -23.23
C ALA A 214 40.97 101.46 -22.58
N TYR A 215 41.78 101.10 -21.58
CA TYR A 215 42.77 102.01 -20.99
C TYR A 215 43.83 102.43 -22.01
N LYS A 216 44.39 101.48 -22.76
CA LYS A 216 45.40 101.74 -23.80
C LYS A 216 44.85 102.63 -24.92
N GLU A 217 43.61 102.40 -25.35
CA GLU A 217 42.92 103.24 -26.33
C GLU A 217 42.72 104.67 -25.79
N LYS A 218 42.26 104.81 -24.55
CA LYS A 218 42.14 106.13 -23.89
C LYS A 218 43.49 106.85 -23.81
N GLN A 219 44.58 106.14 -23.50
CA GLN A 219 45.92 106.73 -23.45
C GLN A 219 46.42 107.12 -24.85
N ALA A 220 46.20 106.30 -25.86
CA ALA A 220 46.52 106.62 -27.25
C ALA A 220 45.73 107.85 -27.74
N ALA A 221 44.44 107.94 -27.42
CA ALA A 221 43.60 109.09 -27.74
C ALA A 221 44.09 110.38 -27.04
N LYS A 222 44.47 110.30 -25.75
CA LYS A 222 45.09 111.42 -25.02
C LYS A 222 46.41 111.86 -25.67
N ALA A 223 47.30 110.92 -25.96
CA ALA A 223 48.58 111.22 -26.60
C ALA A 223 48.40 111.82 -28.00
N ALA A 224 47.44 111.33 -28.79
CA ALA A 224 47.08 111.89 -30.09
C ALA A 224 46.54 113.32 -29.96
N HIS A 225 45.70 113.58 -28.95
CA HIS A 225 45.18 114.91 -28.67
C HIS A 225 46.30 115.87 -28.22
N GLU A 226 47.18 115.44 -27.32
CA GLU A 226 48.35 116.23 -26.91
C GLU A 226 49.28 116.52 -28.08
N ALA A 227 49.59 115.54 -28.92
CA ALA A 227 50.39 115.72 -30.12
C ALA A 227 49.75 116.73 -31.09
N PHE A 228 48.42 116.68 -31.24
CA PHE A 228 47.67 117.67 -32.01
C PHE A 228 47.79 119.08 -31.40
N LEU A 229 47.61 119.22 -30.08
CA LEU A 229 47.77 120.50 -29.38
C LEU A 229 49.19 121.04 -29.52
N TYR A 230 50.23 120.21 -29.35
CA TYR A 230 51.62 120.60 -29.56
C TYR A 230 51.90 121.04 -31.00
N ARG A 231 51.33 120.34 -31.99
CA ARG A 231 51.44 120.73 -33.40
C ARG A 231 50.80 122.10 -33.65
N MET A 232 49.60 122.32 -33.13
CA MET A 232 48.91 123.62 -33.26
C MET A 232 49.66 124.74 -32.53
N ALA A 233 50.14 124.48 -31.31
CA ALA A 233 50.99 125.41 -30.57
C ALA A 233 52.26 125.75 -31.36
N THR A 234 52.90 124.76 -32.01
CA THR A 234 54.08 124.98 -32.87
C THR A 234 53.74 125.87 -34.06
N ILE A 235 52.59 125.68 -34.71
CA ILE A 235 52.13 126.52 -35.82
C ILE A 235 51.88 127.96 -35.33
N ILE A 236 51.18 128.14 -34.21
CA ILE A 236 50.93 129.46 -33.62
C ILE A 236 52.25 130.14 -33.24
N GLN A 237 53.16 129.41 -32.60
CA GLN A 237 54.48 129.93 -32.24
C GLN A 237 55.31 130.28 -33.48
N ALA A 238 55.28 129.48 -34.54
CA ALA A 238 55.97 129.77 -35.79
C ALA A 238 55.38 131.00 -36.50
N TRP A 239 54.04 131.11 -36.53
CA TRP A 239 53.34 132.29 -37.04
C TRP A 239 53.71 133.55 -36.24
N TRP A 240 53.73 133.46 -34.90
CA TRP A 240 54.12 134.57 -34.03
C TRP A 240 55.58 134.95 -34.22
N ARG A 241 56.52 133.99 -34.20
CA ARG A 241 57.95 134.24 -34.48
C ARG A 241 58.15 134.88 -35.86
N GLY A 242 57.49 134.36 -36.89
CA GLY A 242 57.51 134.94 -38.23
C GLY A 242 56.92 136.36 -38.26
N THR A 243 55.86 136.62 -37.49
CA THR A 243 55.26 137.96 -37.33
C THR A 243 56.19 138.91 -36.57
N MET A 244 56.87 138.47 -35.51
CA MET A 244 57.87 139.26 -34.80
C MET A 244 59.02 139.66 -35.73
N VAL A 245 59.50 138.75 -36.58
CA VAL A 245 60.54 139.04 -37.58
C VAL A 245 60.03 140.01 -38.65
N ARG A 246 58.86 139.77 -39.25
CA ARG A 246 58.30 140.60 -40.33
C ARG A 246 57.87 141.99 -39.87
N ARG A 247 57.36 142.13 -38.64
CA ARG A 247 56.97 143.41 -38.03
C ARG A 247 58.09 144.08 -37.23
N GLY A 248 59.27 143.47 -37.12
CA GLY A 248 60.44 144.05 -36.44
C GLY A 248 60.24 144.25 -34.93
N LEU A 249 59.48 143.36 -34.28
CA LEU A 249 59.18 143.40 -32.85
C LEU A 249 60.24 142.61 -32.05
N GLY A 250 60.63 143.10 -30.87
CA GLY A 250 61.60 142.44 -30.00
C GLY A 250 63.05 142.47 -30.53
N PRO A 251 63.86 141.40 -30.32
CA PRO A 251 65.29 141.36 -30.67
C PRO A 251 65.62 141.56 -32.16
N TYR A 252 64.62 141.50 -33.05
CA TYR A 252 64.77 141.64 -34.51
C TYR A 252 64.64 143.09 -35.01
N LYS A 253 64.59 144.07 -34.10
CA LYS A 253 64.60 145.49 -34.42
C LYS A 253 65.98 145.89 -34.98
N LYS A 254 66.05 146.27 -36.27
CA LYS A 254 67.32 146.61 -36.94
C LYS A 254 67.93 147.89 -36.37
N SER A 255 69.05 147.77 -35.66
CA SER A 255 69.95 148.86 -35.24
C SER A 255 71.34 148.66 -35.88
N LYS A 256 71.99 149.78 -36.25
CA LYS A 256 73.18 149.90 -37.13
C LYS A 256 74.52 149.62 -36.43
N ARG A 257 75.45 149.00 -37.19
CA ARG A 257 76.93 149.14 -37.27
C ARG A 257 77.83 148.82 -36.04
N GLY A 258 78.95 148.12 -36.32
CA GLY A 258 80.22 148.26 -35.58
C GLY A 258 81.04 146.98 -35.45
N LYS A 259 82.37 147.06 -35.59
CA LYS A 259 83.33 145.98 -35.92
C LYS A 259 84.24 145.60 -34.73
N ASP A 260 84.75 144.36 -34.78
CA ASP A 260 86.05 143.84 -34.32
C ASP A 260 86.34 143.35 -32.86
N LYS A 261 86.55 142.01 -32.78
CA LYS A 261 87.71 141.22 -32.27
C LYS A 261 88.24 141.31 -30.82
N LYS A 262 88.11 140.19 -30.08
CA LYS A 262 89.15 139.31 -29.44
C LYS A 262 88.40 138.28 -28.57
N GLY A 263 88.67 136.97 -28.51
CA GLY A 263 89.91 136.23 -28.69
C GLY A 263 90.52 135.83 -27.33
N LYS A 264 89.95 134.84 -26.62
CA LYS A 264 90.64 134.04 -25.59
C LYS A 264 89.81 132.80 -25.21
N GLY A 265 90.35 131.61 -25.47
CA GLY A 265 89.81 130.33 -25.00
C GLY A 265 90.66 129.76 -23.87
N LYS A 266 89.99 129.17 -22.87
CA LYS A 266 90.38 127.92 -22.17
C LYS A 266 89.45 127.68 -20.95
N GLY A 267 88.86 126.49 -20.91
CA GLY A 267 88.93 125.63 -19.71
C GLY A 267 87.67 125.46 -18.85
N GLY A 268 87.37 124.20 -18.52
CA GLY A 268 86.66 123.82 -17.28
C GLY A 268 85.37 123.03 -17.53
N LYS A 269 85.35 121.70 -17.71
CA LYS A 269 85.46 120.57 -16.74
C LYS A 269 84.36 120.46 -15.67
N GLY A 270 83.79 119.25 -15.59
CA GLY A 270 83.06 118.64 -14.45
C GLY A 270 81.54 118.76 -14.62
N GLY A 271 80.74 117.72 -14.90
CA GLY A 271 80.63 116.41 -14.23
C GLY A 271 79.82 116.55 -12.92
N PRO A 272 79.22 115.50 -12.32
CA PRO A 272 78.81 114.19 -12.84
C PRO A 272 77.47 113.65 -12.23
N LYS A 273 77.16 112.37 -12.55
CA LYS A 273 76.37 111.38 -11.73
C LYS A 273 74.83 111.62 -11.66
N LYS A 274 73.94 110.63 -11.57
CA LYS A 274 74.01 109.20 -11.17
C LYS A 274 72.64 108.55 -11.48
N LYS A 275 72.66 107.23 -11.79
CA LYS A 275 71.78 106.11 -11.33
C LYS A 275 70.25 106.25 -11.49
N ILE A 276 69.46 105.28 -11.94
CA ILE A 276 69.53 103.81 -12.13
C ILE A 276 68.69 103.49 -13.37
#